data_AF-A0A967T6Z7-F1
#
_entry.id   AF-A0A967T6Z7-F1
#
_cell.length_a   1.000
_cell.length_b   1.000
_cell.length_c   1.000
_cell.angle_alpha   90.00
_cell.angle_beta   90.00
_cell.angle_gamma   90.00
#
_symmetry.space_group_name_H-M   'P 1'
#
loop_
_entity.id
_entity.type
_entity.pdbx_description
1 polymer ?
#
loop_
_entity_poly.entity_id
_entity_poly.type
_entity_poly.pdbx_seq_one_letter_code
_entity_poly.pdbx_strand_id
1 'polypeptide(L)' 'MKIAYVSQTDREPVSPSEIRYRDSFLLAAQVVADALAAPQRIGPMTATEQRQEGVDLIVHLGRGYR' A
#
# COMPACT_ATOMS: atom_id res chain seq x y z
N MET A 1 -13.99 4.53 4.96
CA MET A 1 -12.61 4.07 4.72
C MET A 1 -12.69 2.81 3.89
N LYS A 2 -12.24 2.87 2.63
CA LYS A 2 -12.17 1.70 1.75
C LYS A 2 -10.70 1.39 1.51
N ILE A 3 -10.24 0.27 2.07
CA ILE A 3 -8.91 -0.27 1.82
C ILE A 3 -9.02 -1.09 0.53
N ALA A 4 -8.31 -0.68 -0.53
CA ALA A 4 -8.15 -1.53 -1.69
C ALA A 4 -6.93 -2.41 -1.48
N TYR A 5 -7.14 -3.71 -1.44
CA TYR A 5 -6.07 -4.67 -1.42
C TYR A 5 -5.70 -5.02 -2.87
N VAL A 6 -4.52 -4.61 -3.32
CA VAL A 6 -4.04 -4.86 -4.69
C VAL A 6 -2.85 -5.81 -4.61
N SER A 7 -3.15 -7.11 -4.50
CA SER A 7 -2.14 -8.17 -4.38
C SER A 7 -1.28 -8.40 -5.61
N GLN A 8 -1.71 -7.94 -6.78
CA GLN A 8 -1.01 -8.23 -8.03
C GLN A 8 -0.98 -6.98 -8.89
N THR A 9 0.09 -6.21 -8.71
CA THR A 9 0.50 -5.25 -9.72
C THR A 9 1.52 -5.92 -10.64
N ASP A 10 1.45 -5.62 -11.94
CA ASP A 10 2.48 -6.04 -12.92
C ASP A 10 3.87 -5.46 -12.60
N ARG A 11 3.92 -4.52 -11.65
CA ARG A 11 5.12 -3.92 -11.08
C ARG A 11 5.52 -4.66 -9.81
N GLU A 12 6.72 -5.22 -9.82
CA GLU A 12 7.34 -5.79 -8.62
C GLU A 12 7.69 -4.66 -7.62
N PRO A 13 7.22 -4.74 -6.37
CA PRO A 13 7.52 -3.73 -5.37
C PRO A 13 9.02 -3.70 -5.04
N VAL A 14 9.54 -2.51 -4.69
CA VAL A 14 10.97 -2.29 -4.38
C VAL A 14 11.37 -2.93 -3.04
N SER A 15 10.39 -3.38 -2.26
CA SER A 15 10.53 -4.07 -0.98
C SER A 15 9.57 -5.26 -0.93
N PRO A 16 9.71 -6.21 0.01
CA PRO A 16 8.82 -7.36 0.12
C PRO A 16 7.33 -6.99 0.17
N SER A 17 7.02 -5.81 0.69
CA SER A 17 5.73 -5.16 0.50
C SER A 17 5.88 -3.63 0.41
N GLU A 18 4.83 -2.96 -0.07
CA GLU A 18 4.77 -1.51 -0.20
C GLU A 18 3.36 -1.02 0.09
N ILE A 19 3.24 0.03 0.92
CA ILE A 19 1.96 0.63 1.30
C ILE A 19 1.92 2.05 0.78
N ARG A 20 0.89 2.35 0.00
CA ARG A 20 0.62 3.67 -0.57
C ARG A 20 -0.68 4.24 -0.01
N TYR A 21 -0.64 5.46 0.50
CA TYR A 21 -1.77 6.10 1.16
C TYR A 21 -2.09 7.48 0.58
N ARG A 22 -3.36 7.89 0.66
CA ARG A 22 -3.73 9.31 0.52
C ARG A 22 -3.35 10.06 1.79
N ASP A 23 -3.01 11.35 1.69
CA ASP A 23 -2.46 12.14 2.81
C ASP A 23 -3.23 12.00 4.14
N SER A 24 -4.56 11.95 4.09
CA SER A 24 -5.41 11.80 5.30
C SER A 24 -5.40 10.40 5.92
N PHE A 25 -4.69 9.43 5.35
CA PHE A 25 -4.74 8.00 5.72
C PHE A 25 -3.39 7.46 6.20
N LEU A 26 -2.42 8.32 6.52
CA LEU A 26 -1.12 7.90 7.08
C LEU A 26 -1.27 6.99 8.31
N LEU A 27 -2.18 7.33 9.24
CA LEU A 27 -2.38 6.52 10.45
C LEU A 27 -2.88 5.11 10.12
N ALA A 28 -3.83 5.00 9.18
CA ALA A 28 -4.32 3.70 8.72
C ALA A 28 -3.20 2.89 8.03
N ALA A 29 -2.33 3.56 7.26
CA ALA A 29 -1.18 2.93 6.65
C ALA A 29 -0.19 2.36 7.68
N GLN A 30 0.04 3.08 8.77
CA GLN A 30 0.90 2.59 9.85
C GLN A 30 0.29 1.36 10.56
N VAL A 31 -1.01 1.38 10.84
CA VAL A 31 -1.70 0.22 11.45
C VAL A 31 -1.62 -1.02 10.54
N VAL A 32 -1.81 -0.83 9.23
CA VAL A 32 -1.65 -1.92 8.26
C VAL A 32 -0.21 -2.41 8.22
N ALA A 33 0.76 -1.49 8.22
CA ALA A 33 2.18 -1.81 8.23
C ALA A 33 2.54 -2.68 9.45
N ASP A 34 2.10 -2.28 10.63
CA ASP A 34 2.35 -3.01 11.88
C ASP A 34 1.76 -4.43 11.84
N ALA A 35 0.62 -4.62 11.14
CA ALA A 35 -0.03 -5.92 10.99
C ALA A 35 0.66 -6.86 9.97
N LEU A 36 1.34 -6.33 8.96
CA LEU A 36 1.98 -7.15 7.91
C LEU A 36 3.31 -7.78 8.36
N ALA A 37 3.94 -7.27 9.41
CA ALA A 37 5.17 -7.83 10.02
C ALA A 37 6.33 -8.15 9.04
N ALA A 38 6.36 -7.50 7.88
CA ALA A 38 7.37 -7.68 6.84
C ALA A 38 8.09 -6.34 6.54
N PRO A 39 9.34 -6.37 6.01
CA PRO A 39 9.99 -5.16 5.53
C PRO A 39 9.14 -4.50 4.44
N GLN A 40 8.82 -3.23 4.65
CA GLN A 40 7.88 -2.51 3.81
C GLN A 40 8.26 -1.06 3.61
N ARG A 41 7.94 -0.55 2.42
CA ARG A 41 8.05 0.88 2.13
C ARG A 41 6.68 1.52 2.31
N ILE A 42 6.60 2.54 3.15
CA ILE A 42 5.37 3.29 3.39
C ILE A 42 5.53 4.68 2.77
N GLY A 43 4.59 5.11 1.93
CA GLY A 43 4.68 6.42 1.29
C GLY A 43 3.37 6.90 0.69
N PRO A 44 3.30 8.18 0.28
CA PRO A 44 2.10 8.72 -0.33
C PRO A 44 1.84 8.06 -1.69
N MET A 45 0.57 8.03 -2.09
CA MET A 45 0.13 7.64 -3.42
C MET A 45 0.69 8.60 -4.48
N THR A 46 1.09 8.03 -5.62
CA THR A 46 1.44 8.77 -6.83
C THR A 46 0.21 9.47 -7.42
N ALA A 47 0.43 10.47 -8.27
CA ALA A 47 -0.66 11.18 -8.94
C ALA A 47 -1.59 10.26 -9.75
N THR A 48 -1.07 9.14 -10.28
CA THR A 48 -1.87 8.13 -10.99
C THR A 48 -2.76 7.34 -10.03
N GLU A 49 -2.23 6.90 -8.89
CA GLU A 49 -2.98 6.16 -7.87
C GLU A 49 -4.07 7.02 -7.22
N GLN A 50 -3.82 8.32 -7.02
CA GLN A 50 -4.81 9.26 -6.49
C GLN A 50 -6.05 9.45 -7.39
N ARG A 51 -5.98 9.08 -8.68
CA ARG A 51 -7.14 9.11 -9.58
C ARG A 51 -8.10 7.94 -9.35
N GLN A 52 -7.70 6.91 -8.59
CA GLN A 52 -8.57 5.79 -8.25
C GLN A 52 -9.60 6.27 -7.21
N GLU A 53 -10.82 6.53 -7.68
CA GLU A 53 -11.92 6.94 -6.81
C GLU A 53 -12.26 5.83 -5.81
N GLY A 54 -12.45 6.22 -4.55
CA GLY A 54 -12.83 5.29 -3.48
C GLY A 54 -11.72 4.36 -3.00
N VAL A 55 -10.46 4.61 -3.36
CA VAL A 55 -9.28 3.92 -2.83
C VAL A 55 -8.51 4.88 -1.91
N ASP A 56 -8.49 4.57 -0.62
CA ASP A 56 -7.82 5.40 0.39
C ASP A 56 -6.40 4.90 0.72
N LEU A 57 -6.17 3.60 0.47
CA LEU A 57 -4.96 2.87 0.78
C LEU A 57 -4.76 1.73 -0.22
N ILE A 58 -3.51 1.53 -0.67
CA ILE A 58 -3.08 0.44 -1.54
C ILE A 58 -1.95 -0.32 -0.83
N VAL A 59 -2.06 -1.64 -0.81
CA VAL A 59 -1.01 -2.54 -0.31
C VAL A 59 -0.54 -3.42 -1.46
N HIS A 60 0.74 -3.31 -1.81
CA HIS A 60 1.43 -4.18 -2.76
C HIS A 60 2.21 -5.25 -1.99
N LEU A 61 2.01 -6.51 -2.35
CA LEU A 61 2.78 -7.63 -1.82
C LEU A 61 3.67 -8.22 -2.92
N GLY A 62 4.97 -8.28 -2.67
CA GLY A 62 5.91 -8.93 -3.59
C GLY A 62 5.81 -10.45 -3.53
N ARG A 63 6.36 -11.13 -4.52
CA ARG A 63 6.37 -12.62 -4.60
C ARG A 63 7.06 -13.31 -3.42
N GLY A 64 7.94 -12.59 -2.71
CA GLY A 64 8.64 -13.06 -1.51
C GLY A 64 7.92 -12.78 -0.19
N TYR A 65 6.73 -12.19 -0.21
CA TYR A 65 5.95 -11.93 1.00
C TYR A 65 5.46 -13.25 1.61
N ARG A 66 5.81 -13.53 2.87
CA ARG A 66 5.48 -14.76 3.62
C ARG A 66 5.02 -14.43 5.02
#